data_AF-A0A9D7XQH5-F1
#
_entry.id   AF-A0A9D7XQH5-F1
#
_cell.length_a   1.000
_cell.length_b   1.000
_cell.length_c   1.000
_cell.angle_alpha   90.00
_cell.angle_beta   90.00
_cell.angle_gamma   90.00
#
_symmetry.space_group_name_H-M   'P 1'
#
loop_
_entity.id
_entity.type
_entity.pdbx_description
1 polymer ?
#
loop_
_entity_poly.entity_id
_entity_poly.type
_entity_poly.pdbx_seq_one_letter_code
_entity_poly.pdbx_strand_id
1 'polypeptide(L)'
;MYTRLLQTPAPRIFLFAAAIFSFTGCSDQPPKPNLRAEQMAAANAKPAMLAQDSYFDGKLLVEASLGQGFGARGEHGGVPGDGYHGGVHHGGGMRGGPGGGPGGDMGGPGGEEMAGGRNSHLTLQASSLPPVALRLRLTNQSKENIVVTFVLCKSELGDFAVRPEKLTLAPGETIEPDPMRSSMGLTTSELVLEVSLRMAGVVEKKNLILKPVAPEKTSSIAKP
;
A
#
# COMPACT_ATOMS: atom_id res chain seq x y z
N MET A 1 9.26 51.25 13.89
CA MET A 1 8.87 50.83 15.25
C MET A 1 7.40 50.47 15.24
N TYR A 2 7.05 49.20 15.13
CA TYR A 2 5.67 48.72 15.27
C TYR A 2 5.65 47.57 16.26
N THR A 3 5.21 47.89 17.47
CA THR A 3 5.01 46.99 18.60
C THR A 3 3.68 46.29 18.40
N ARG A 4 3.66 44.96 18.18
CA ARG A 4 2.42 44.16 18.27
C ARG A 4 2.51 43.17 19.42
N LEU A 5 1.54 43.32 20.31
CA LEU A 5 1.34 42.64 21.57
C LEU A 5 0.95 41.17 21.37
N LEU A 6 1.58 40.31 22.16
CA LEU A 6 1.27 38.89 22.34
C LEU A 6 -0.09 38.75 23.03
N GLN A 7 -1.02 38.05 22.40
CA GLN A 7 -2.29 37.66 23.02
C GLN A 7 -2.39 36.13 23.00
N THR A 8 -2.16 35.53 24.17
CA THR A 8 -2.35 34.10 24.42
C THR A 8 -3.73 33.87 25.06
N PRO A 9 -4.54 32.94 24.55
CA PRO A 9 -5.64 32.37 25.32
C PRO A 9 -5.28 30.99 25.90
N ALA A 10 -5.68 30.82 27.15
CA ALA A 10 -5.42 29.73 28.09
C ALA A 10 -6.08 28.37 27.72
N PRO A 11 -5.61 27.25 28.31
CA PRO A 11 -6.14 25.91 28.06
C PRO A 11 -7.47 25.65 28.81
N ARG A 12 -8.43 25.04 28.12
CA ARG A 12 -9.68 24.53 28.72
C ARG A 12 -9.50 23.07 29.13
N ILE A 13 -9.55 22.84 30.45
CA ILE A 13 -9.60 21.53 31.10
C ILE A 13 -11.00 20.93 30.84
N PHE A 14 -11.07 19.82 30.10
CA PHE A 14 -12.26 18.98 30.03
C PHE A 14 -12.08 17.77 30.96
N LEU A 15 -12.75 17.83 32.11
CA LEU A 15 -13.07 16.69 32.96
C LEU A 15 -14.21 15.93 32.28
N PHE A 16 -13.98 14.69 31.84
CA PHE A 16 -15.06 13.77 31.49
C PHE A 16 -15.02 12.53 32.35
N ALA A 17 -16.16 12.31 33.00
CA ALA A 17 -16.44 11.30 34.00
C ALA A 17 -16.46 9.88 33.42
N ALA A 18 -16.04 8.95 34.28
CA ALA A 18 -16.17 7.52 34.10
C ALA A 18 -17.64 7.09 34.00
N ALA A 19 -17.93 6.19 33.05
CA ALA A 19 -19.11 5.33 33.10
C ALA A 19 -18.67 3.90 32.80
N ILE A 20 -18.82 3.08 33.84
CA ILE A 20 -18.61 1.64 33.88
C ILE A 20 -19.80 0.98 33.18
N PHE A 21 -19.55 0.09 32.21
CA PHE A 21 -20.50 -0.95 31.82
C PHE A 21 -19.75 -2.26 31.60
N SER A 22 -19.95 -3.17 32.56
CA SER A 22 -19.56 -4.57 32.49
C SER A 22 -20.62 -5.33 31.69
N PHE A 23 -20.21 -5.97 30.60
CA PHE A 23 -20.95 -7.09 30.02
C PHE A 23 -20.00 -8.27 29.85
N THR A 24 -20.34 -9.34 30.58
CA THR A 24 -19.80 -10.69 30.46
C THR A 24 -20.45 -11.40 29.28
N GLY A 25 -19.63 -12.11 28.50
CA GLY A 25 -20.07 -12.95 27.40
C GLY A 25 -18.90 -13.75 26.83
N CYS A 26 -18.50 -14.83 27.52
CA CYS A 26 -17.52 -15.78 26.99
C CYS A 26 -18.22 -16.75 26.03
N SER A 27 -18.21 -16.44 24.73
CA SER A 27 -18.42 -17.45 23.68
C SER A 27 -17.04 -17.97 23.26
N ASP A 28 -16.73 -19.21 23.65
CA ASP A 28 -15.51 -19.90 23.28
C ASP A 28 -15.66 -20.45 21.85
N GLN A 29 -15.42 -19.57 20.88
CA GLN A 29 -15.36 -19.91 19.47
C GLN A 29 -13.94 -19.57 18.99
N PRO A 30 -13.17 -20.54 18.46
CA PRO A 30 -11.83 -20.25 17.97
C PRO A 30 -11.96 -19.14 16.91
N PRO A 31 -11.29 -18.00 17.10
CA PRO A 31 -11.48 -16.84 16.25
C PRO A 31 -11.08 -17.24 14.83
N LYS A 32 -12.06 -17.22 13.92
CA LYS A 32 -11.78 -17.20 12.49
C LYS A 32 -10.78 -16.06 12.25
N PRO A 33 -9.68 -16.27 11.51
CA PRO A 33 -8.68 -15.24 11.29
C PRO A 33 -9.37 -13.98 10.77
N ASN A 34 -9.40 -12.97 11.64
CA ASN A 34 -10.13 -11.75 11.39
C ASN A 34 -9.31 -10.96 10.38
N LEU A 35 -9.77 -10.89 9.13
CA LEU A 35 -9.10 -10.15 8.05
C LEU A 35 -8.73 -8.71 8.47
N ARG A 36 -9.51 -8.13 9.38
CA ARG A 36 -9.26 -6.80 9.97
C ARG A 36 -8.06 -6.78 10.91
N ALA A 37 -7.84 -7.83 11.71
CA ALA A 37 -6.67 -7.95 12.58
C ALA A 37 -5.39 -8.20 11.77
N GLU A 38 -5.48 -8.94 10.66
CA GLU A 38 -4.37 -9.17 9.74
C GLU A 38 -4.01 -7.89 8.94
N GLN A 39 -5.00 -7.09 8.53
CA GLN A 39 -4.78 -5.74 7.99
C GLN A 39 -4.14 -4.79 9.01
N MET A 40 -4.56 -4.85 10.27
CA MET A 40 -3.96 -4.06 11.35
C MET A 40 -2.53 -4.54 11.71
N ALA A 41 -2.25 -5.84 11.58
CA ALA A 41 -0.91 -6.40 11.77
C ALA A 41 0.03 -6.02 10.62
N ALA A 42 -0.47 -6.00 9.38
CA ALA A 42 0.26 -5.49 8.22
C ALA A 42 0.54 -3.98 8.32
N ALA A 43 -0.34 -3.18 8.94
CA ALA A 43 -0.03 -1.78 9.23
C ALA A 43 1.07 -1.62 10.31
N ASN A 44 1.33 -2.65 11.11
CA ASN A 44 2.29 -2.64 12.22
C ASN A 44 3.55 -3.49 11.98
N ALA A 45 3.75 -4.05 10.78
CA ALA A 45 4.94 -4.87 10.56
C ALA A 45 6.19 -3.96 10.59
N LYS A 46 7.20 -4.39 11.37
CA LYS A 46 8.40 -3.60 11.60
C LYS A 46 9.09 -3.29 10.26
N PRO A 47 9.48 -2.04 10.00
CA PRO A 47 10.16 -1.70 8.75
C PRO A 47 11.48 -2.47 8.69
N ALA A 48 11.74 -3.05 7.52
CA ALA A 48 12.99 -3.74 7.23
C ALA A 48 14.13 -2.73 7.06
N MET A 49 13.84 -1.56 6.48
CA MET A 49 14.81 -0.48 6.31
C MET A 49 14.24 0.89 6.65
N LEU A 50 15.09 1.79 7.13
CA LEU A 50 14.74 3.16 7.48
C LEU A 50 15.78 4.15 6.97
N ALA A 51 15.32 5.34 6.60
CA ALA A 51 16.12 6.54 6.41
C ALA A 51 15.34 7.77 6.86
N GLN A 52 16.04 8.83 7.22
CA GLN A 52 15.44 10.13 7.48
C GLN A 52 16.39 11.26 7.08
N ASP A 53 15.82 12.38 6.65
CA ASP A 53 16.58 13.61 6.41
C ASP A 53 15.66 14.84 6.56
N SER A 54 16.27 15.97 6.84
CA SER A 54 15.61 17.27 7.01
C SER A 54 15.68 18.07 5.71
N TYR A 55 14.57 18.60 5.23
CA TYR A 55 14.45 19.44 4.04
C TYR A 55 14.17 20.89 4.41
N PHE A 56 14.47 21.80 3.49
CA PHE A 56 14.17 23.23 3.54
C PHE A 56 14.64 23.88 4.83
N ASP A 57 15.94 23.74 5.11
CA ASP A 57 16.61 24.26 6.32
C ASP A 57 16.01 23.71 7.63
N GLY A 58 15.59 22.45 7.63
CA GLY A 58 15.04 21.80 8.83
C GLY A 58 13.59 22.15 9.11
N LYS A 59 12.86 22.74 8.15
CA LYS A 59 11.42 22.99 8.29
C LYS A 59 10.58 21.73 8.14
N LEU A 60 11.10 20.73 7.44
CA LEU A 60 10.39 19.50 7.14
C LEU A 60 11.30 18.29 7.39
N LEU A 61 10.88 17.39 8.26
CA LEU A 61 11.53 16.09 8.42
C LEU A 61 10.84 15.08 7.50
N VAL A 62 11.61 14.36 6.69
CA VAL A 62 11.13 13.29 5.83
C VAL A 62 11.74 11.98 6.30
N GLU A 63 10.89 11.02 6.62
CA GLU A 63 11.27 9.67 7.01
C GLU A 63 10.78 8.69 5.95
N ALA A 64 11.65 7.81 5.48
CA ALA A 64 11.34 6.76 4.53
C ALA A 64 11.50 5.40 5.21
N SER A 65 10.51 4.54 5.03
CA SER A 65 10.52 3.20 5.58
C SER A 65 10.14 2.18 4.52
N LEU A 66 10.88 1.07 4.47
CA LEU A 66 10.65 -0.02 3.53
C LEU A 66 10.38 -1.30 4.31
N GLY A 67 9.32 -2.03 3.97
CA GLY A 67 8.99 -3.32 4.57
C GLY A 67 8.48 -4.31 3.53
N GLN A 68 8.48 -5.61 3.87
CA GLN A 68 7.85 -6.63 3.03
C GLN A 68 6.33 -6.40 2.96
N GLY A 69 5.79 -6.62 1.76
CA GLY A 69 4.42 -6.32 1.34
C GLY A 69 3.41 -6.46 2.45
N PHE A 70 3.01 -5.32 3.00
CA PHE A 70 1.95 -5.23 3.99
C PHE A 70 0.63 -5.65 3.34
N GLY A 71 0.29 -6.93 3.49
CA GLY A 71 -0.95 -7.54 3.00
C GLY A 71 -0.86 -8.19 1.62
N ALA A 72 -0.06 -9.25 1.48
CA ALA A 72 -0.27 -10.27 0.46
C ALA A 72 -1.24 -11.35 0.97
N ARG A 73 -2.48 -10.98 1.27
CA ARG A 73 -3.62 -11.92 1.38
C ARG A 73 -4.94 -11.15 1.29
N GLY A 74 -5.35 -10.88 0.06
CA GLY A 74 -6.61 -10.18 -0.21
C GLY A 74 -6.89 -9.94 -1.69
N GLU A 75 -5.88 -10.01 -2.56
CA GLU A 75 -6.07 -9.87 -4.01
C GLU A 75 -6.41 -11.20 -4.71
N HIS A 76 -7.02 -12.12 -3.97
CA HIS A 76 -7.82 -13.23 -4.50
C HIS A 76 -9.16 -13.26 -3.75
N GLY A 77 -9.89 -12.15 -3.80
CA GLY A 77 -11.34 -12.13 -3.64
C GLY A 77 -12.06 -12.58 -4.91
N GLY A 78 -11.49 -13.54 -5.65
CA GLY A 78 -12.29 -14.36 -6.53
C GLY A 78 -13.14 -15.23 -5.60
N VAL A 79 -14.35 -14.76 -5.33
CA VAL A 79 -15.38 -15.57 -4.67
C VAL A 79 -15.36 -16.93 -5.38
N PRO A 80 -15.02 -18.05 -4.71
CA PRO A 80 -15.43 -19.34 -5.20
C PRO A 80 -16.94 -19.23 -5.25
N GLY A 81 -17.49 -19.10 -6.45
CA GLY A 81 -18.93 -19.17 -6.65
C GLY A 81 -19.34 -20.54 -6.15
N ASP A 82 -19.79 -20.58 -4.89
CA ASP A 82 -20.48 -21.72 -4.33
C ASP A 82 -21.58 -22.05 -5.32
N GLY A 83 -21.47 -23.23 -5.93
CA GLY A 83 -22.41 -23.74 -6.91
C GLY A 83 -23.79 -23.89 -6.28
N TYR A 84 -24.52 -22.79 -6.17
CA TYR A 84 -25.95 -22.79 -6.00
C TYR A 84 -26.57 -22.90 -7.39
N HIS A 85 -26.74 -24.16 -7.81
CA HIS A 85 -27.74 -24.54 -8.80
C HIS A 85 -29.14 -24.18 -8.26
N GLY A 86 -29.51 -22.91 -8.42
CA GLY A 86 -30.80 -22.37 -8.02
C GLY A 86 -31.30 -21.43 -9.09
N GLY A 87 -31.42 -21.92 -10.32
CA GLY A 87 -31.89 -21.17 -11.47
C GLY A 87 -32.95 -21.96 -12.22
N VAL A 88 -34.19 -21.85 -11.76
CA VAL A 88 -35.39 -22.38 -12.40
C VAL A 88 -35.46 -21.85 -13.83
N HIS A 89 -35.58 -22.77 -14.79
CA HIS A 89 -35.73 -22.49 -16.21
C HIS A 89 -37.00 -21.67 -16.49
N HIS A 90 -36.85 -20.36 -16.66
CA HIS A 90 -37.83 -19.51 -17.33
C HIS A 90 -37.15 -18.62 -18.37
N GLY A 91 -36.87 -19.21 -19.52
CA GLY A 91 -36.69 -18.52 -20.79
C GLY A 91 -37.36 -19.40 -21.84
N GLY A 92 -38.54 -19.04 -22.36
CA GLY A 92 -38.67 -17.86 -23.20
C GLY A 92 -38.49 -18.35 -24.63
N GLY A 93 -39.59 -18.81 -25.24
CA GLY A 93 -39.58 -19.44 -26.55
C GLY A 93 -39.02 -18.51 -27.62
N MET A 94 -37.97 -18.96 -28.30
CA MET A 94 -37.60 -18.43 -29.61
C MET A 94 -38.27 -19.28 -30.70
N ARG A 95 -39.44 -18.78 -31.13
CA ARG A 95 -39.99 -19.05 -32.46
C ARG A 95 -39.20 -18.20 -33.46
N GLY A 96 -38.72 -18.83 -34.53
CA GLY A 96 -38.60 -18.17 -35.83
C GLY A 96 -37.22 -18.23 -36.48
N GLY A 97 -37.10 -19.04 -37.53
CA GLY A 97 -36.12 -18.83 -38.59
C GLY A 97 -35.68 -20.10 -39.32
N PRO A 98 -36.37 -20.53 -40.39
CA PRO A 98 -35.86 -21.52 -41.33
C PRO A 98 -35.05 -20.83 -42.43
N GLY A 99 -33.77 -21.18 -42.54
CA GLY A 99 -32.90 -20.82 -43.66
C GLY A 99 -31.52 -21.42 -43.40
N GLY A 100 -31.02 -22.44 -44.09
CA GLY A 100 -31.30 -22.85 -45.46
C GLY A 100 -30.21 -22.29 -46.37
N GLY A 101 -29.04 -22.91 -46.34
CA GLY A 101 -27.94 -22.62 -47.27
C GLY A 101 -26.90 -23.75 -47.26
N PRO A 102 -26.86 -24.61 -48.29
CA PRO A 102 -25.84 -25.63 -48.47
C PRO A 102 -24.72 -25.14 -49.39
N GLY A 103 -23.50 -25.65 -49.18
CA GLY A 103 -22.50 -25.75 -50.24
C GLY A 103 -21.18 -25.06 -49.94
N GLY A 104 -20.11 -25.85 -49.91
CA GLY A 104 -18.75 -25.32 -49.94
C GLY A 104 -17.62 -26.24 -49.52
N ASP A 105 -17.75 -27.57 -49.69
CA ASP A 105 -16.61 -28.49 -49.68
C ASP A 105 -15.66 -28.17 -50.85
N MET A 106 -14.48 -27.61 -50.54
CA MET A 106 -13.22 -27.87 -51.24
C MET A 106 -12.16 -27.97 -50.13
N GLY A 107 -11.62 -29.15 -49.80
CA GLY A 107 -11.01 -30.09 -50.72
C GLY A 107 -9.51 -29.77 -50.85
N GLY A 108 -8.77 -29.85 -49.75
CA GLY A 108 -7.31 -29.73 -49.73
C GLY A 108 -6.70 -30.82 -48.84
N PRO A 109 -6.13 -31.90 -49.40
CA PRO A 109 -5.38 -32.88 -48.64
C PRO A 109 -3.89 -32.54 -48.71
N GLY A 110 -3.28 -32.25 -47.57
CA GLY A 110 -1.83 -32.10 -47.52
C GLY A 110 -1.32 -31.63 -46.16
N GLY A 111 -0.64 -32.54 -45.46
CA GLY A 111 0.26 -32.23 -44.34
C GLY A 111 -0.48 -32.04 -43.01
N GLU A 112 -0.59 -33.06 -42.16
CA GLU A 112 0.44 -33.42 -41.18
C GLU A 112 0.50 -32.43 -39.99
N GLU A 113 0.49 -33.03 -38.79
CA GLU A 113 0.76 -32.42 -37.48
C GLU A 113 -0.34 -31.59 -36.80
N MET A 114 -1.20 -32.36 -36.12
CA MET A 114 -1.53 -32.09 -34.72
C MET A 114 -0.32 -31.55 -33.94
N ALA A 115 -0.35 -30.30 -33.52
CA ALA A 115 0.41 -29.86 -32.36
C ALA A 115 -0.31 -28.69 -31.70
N GLY A 116 -0.79 -28.96 -30.49
CA GLY A 116 -1.66 -28.09 -29.74
C GLY A 116 -1.17 -26.65 -29.62
N GLY A 117 -2.15 -25.76 -29.51
CA GLY A 117 -1.97 -24.39 -29.08
C GLY A 117 -1.10 -24.33 -27.84
N ARG A 118 0.17 -24.01 -28.06
CA ARG A 118 1.01 -23.48 -27.01
C ARG A 118 0.70 -22.00 -26.99
N ASN A 119 -0.35 -21.67 -26.24
CA ASN A 119 -0.39 -20.42 -25.51
C ASN A 119 0.93 -20.37 -24.74
N SER A 120 1.96 -19.78 -25.34
CA SER A 120 3.18 -19.38 -24.68
C SER A 120 2.79 -18.22 -23.76
N HIS A 121 2.09 -18.60 -22.69
CA HIS A 121 1.97 -17.86 -21.47
C HIS A 121 3.42 -17.71 -20.99
N LEU A 122 4.06 -16.66 -21.46
CA LEU A 122 5.25 -16.09 -20.86
C LEU A 122 4.82 -15.74 -19.44
N THR A 123 4.93 -16.73 -18.55
CA THR A 123 4.97 -16.53 -17.11
C THR A 123 6.21 -15.69 -16.92
N LEU A 124 6.04 -14.36 -17.00
CA LEU A 124 7.00 -13.40 -16.50
C LEU A 124 7.39 -13.96 -15.13
N GLN A 125 8.65 -14.38 -14.99
CA GLN A 125 9.16 -14.92 -13.75
C GLN A 125 9.01 -13.80 -12.72
N ALA A 126 7.89 -13.83 -12.00
CA ALA A 126 7.69 -12.99 -10.84
C ALA A 126 8.92 -13.23 -9.99
N SER A 127 9.63 -12.16 -9.64
CA SER A 127 10.78 -12.22 -8.76
C SER A 127 10.44 -13.14 -7.59
N SER A 128 11.30 -14.12 -7.31
CA SER A 128 11.11 -15.05 -6.19
C SER A 128 11.15 -14.35 -4.83
N LEU A 129 11.54 -13.07 -4.82
CA LEU A 129 11.59 -12.23 -3.65
C LEU A 129 10.22 -11.58 -3.40
N PRO A 130 9.77 -11.53 -2.14
CA PRO A 130 8.47 -10.98 -1.80
C PRO A 130 8.39 -9.50 -2.20
N PRO A 131 7.20 -9.04 -2.63
CA PRO A 131 6.99 -7.63 -2.93
C PRO A 131 7.27 -6.78 -1.69
N VAL A 132 7.63 -5.52 -1.90
CA VAL A 132 7.94 -4.58 -0.82
C VAL A 132 7.05 -3.35 -0.91
N ALA A 133 6.89 -2.65 0.21
CA ALA A 133 6.14 -1.42 0.29
C ALA A 133 7.00 -0.32 0.93
N LEU A 134 7.06 0.82 0.23
CA LEU A 134 7.69 2.05 0.67
C LEU A 134 6.64 2.96 1.31
N ARG A 135 6.90 3.43 2.52
CA ARG A 135 6.10 4.44 3.21
C ARG A 135 6.94 5.67 3.47
N LEU A 136 6.35 6.83 3.29
CA LEU A 136 6.96 8.12 3.61
C LEU A 136 6.20 8.74 4.76
N ARG A 137 6.90 9.40 5.67
CA ARG A 137 6.30 10.18 6.74
C ARG A 137 6.93 11.56 6.73
N LEU A 138 6.09 12.59 6.65
CA LEU A 138 6.52 13.98 6.63
C LEU A 138 6.07 14.64 7.92
N THR A 139 6.99 15.28 8.62
CA THR A 139 6.69 16.03 9.84
C THR A 139 7.07 17.50 9.65
N ASN A 140 6.11 18.40 9.82
CA ASN A 140 6.35 19.83 9.80
C ASN A 140 7.04 20.26 11.10
N GLN A 141 8.31 20.63 11.02
CA GLN A 141 9.10 21.12 12.15
C GLN A 141 9.07 22.64 12.30
N SER A 142 8.41 23.34 11.37
CA SER A 142 8.25 24.79 11.40
C SER A 142 7.09 25.24 12.28
N LYS A 143 7.00 26.56 12.51
CA LYS A 143 5.89 27.22 13.22
C LYS A 143 4.77 27.69 12.29
N GLU A 144 4.87 27.41 11.00
CA GLU A 144 3.96 27.90 9.97
C GLU A 144 3.29 26.71 9.25
N ASN A 145 2.14 26.95 8.63
CA ASN A 145 1.52 25.97 7.74
C ASN A 145 2.40 25.82 6.50
N ILE A 146 2.79 24.59 6.16
CA ILE A 146 3.58 24.31 4.96
C ILE A 146 2.72 23.57 3.94
N VAL A 147 2.92 23.92 2.67
CA VAL A 147 2.34 23.19 1.54
C VAL A 147 3.50 22.59 0.76
N VAL A 148 3.53 21.26 0.72
CA VAL A 148 4.59 20.49 0.08
C VAL A 148 4.00 19.74 -1.10
N THR A 149 4.74 19.69 -2.21
CA THR A 149 4.38 18.89 -3.39
C THR A 149 5.51 17.95 -3.73
N PHE A 150 5.21 16.67 -3.89
CA PHE A 150 6.15 15.69 -4.41
C PHE A 150 6.41 15.95 -5.89
N VAL A 151 7.68 16.12 -6.24
CA VAL A 151 8.12 16.27 -7.64
C VAL A 151 8.65 14.95 -8.17
N LEU A 152 9.36 14.19 -7.34
CA LEU A 152 9.96 12.91 -7.71
C LEU A 152 10.14 12.02 -6.48
N CYS A 153 9.91 10.71 -6.65
CA CYS A 153 10.24 9.70 -5.66
C CYS A 153 10.71 8.44 -6.39
N LYS A 154 12.02 8.22 -6.49
CA LYS A 154 12.61 7.16 -7.32
C LYS A 154 13.65 6.37 -6.55
N SER A 155 13.70 5.06 -6.78
CA SER A 155 14.81 4.21 -6.34
C SER A 155 15.14 3.15 -7.38
N GLU A 156 16.09 2.27 -7.04
CA GLU A 156 16.37 1.06 -7.81
C GLU A 156 15.16 0.12 -7.90
N LEU A 157 14.19 0.26 -6.97
CA LEU A 157 12.94 -0.50 -6.97
C LEU A 157 11.86 0.08 -7.89
N GLY A 158 12.12 1.21 -8.56
CA GLY A 158 11.21 1.83 -9.52
C GLY A 158 10.96 3.32 -9.28
N ASP A 159 10.05 3.86 -10.09
CA ASP A 159 9.52 5.23 -9.96
C ASP A 159 8.18 5.16 -9.22
N PHE A 160 8.08 5.86 -8.10
CA PHE A 160 6.94 5.78 -7.21
C PHE A 160 6.07 7.03 -7.32
N ALA A 161 4.79 6.80 -7.63
CA ALA A 161 3.79 7.85 -7.64
C ALA A 161 3.23 8.07 -6.22
N VAL A 162 3.68 9.13 -5.55
CA VAL A 162 3.20 9.49 -4.21
C VAL A 162 1.78 10.04 -4.29
N ARG A 163 0.88 9.52 -3.45
CA ARG A 163 -0.52 9.97 -3.37
C ARG A 163 -0.92 10.32 -1.94
N PRO A 164 -1.60 11.45 -1.71
CA PRO A 164 -1.74 12.56 -2.65
C PRO A 164 -0.37 13.24 -2.93
N GLU A 165 -0.21 13.81 -4.13
CA GLU A 165 1.04 14.48 -4.52
C GLU A 165 1.29 15.79 -3.77
N LYS A 166 0.23 16.43 -3.30
CA LYS A 166 0.25 17.71 -2.59
C LYS A 166 -0.31 17.54 -1.19
N LEU A 167 0.46 17.97 -0.20
CA LEU A 167 0.14 17.88 1.21
C LEU A 167 0.16 19.27 1.85
N THR A 168 -0.76 19.48 2.78
CA THR A 168 -0.78 20.67 3.63
C THR A 168 -0.59 20.20 5.06
N LEU A 169 0.45 20.70 5.73
CA LEU A 169 0.79 20.30 7.10
C LEU A 169 0.75 21.53 8.01
N ALA A 170 -0.01 21.46 9.09
CA ALA A 170 0.02 22.42 10.19
C ALA A 170 1.34 22.29 10.99
N PRO A 171 1.70 23.29 11.82
CA PRO A 171 2.90 23.24 12.67
C PRO A 171 2.91 22.01 13.57
N GLY A 172 4.00 21.23 13.53
CA GLY A 172 4.13 19.99 14.30
C GLY A 172 3.32 18.81 13.77
N GLU A 173 2.55 18.98 12.69
CA GLU A 173 1.75 17.90 12.12
C GLU A 173 2.63 16.90 11.37
N THR A 174 2.28 15.63 11.52
CA THR A 174 2.88 14.52 10.79
C THR A 174 1.83 13.90 9.87
N ILE A 175 2.15 13.78 8.58
CA ILE A 175 1.30 13.14 7.57
C ILE A 175 2.05 12.00 6.89
N GLU A 176 1.35 10.90 6.65
CA GLU A 176 1.81 9.74 5.90
C GLU A 176 1.01 9.68 4.58
N PRO A 177 1.65 9.80 3.39
CA PRO A 177 1.00 9.51 2.12
C PRO A 177 0.67 8.03 1.97
N ASP A 178 -0.11 7.69 0.94
CA ASP A 178 -0.47 6.32 0.61
C ASP A 178 0.80 5.46 0.44
N PRO A 179 0.84 4.25 1.03
CA PRO A 179 1.95 3.32 0.85
C PRO A 179 2.15 2.94 -0.62
N MET A 180 3.40 2.96 -1.07
CA MET A 180 3.76 2.69 -2.46
C MET A 180 4.33 1.27 -2.58
N ARG A 181 3.75 0.44 -3.43
CA ARG A 181 4.14 -0.98 -3.57
C ARG A 181 5.10 -1.16 -4.75
N SER A 182 6.16 -1.97 -4.55
CA SER A 182 7.01 -2.48 -5.63
C SER A 182 6.88 -4.00 -5.72
N SER A 183 6.75 -4.51 -6.94
CA SER A 183 6.81 -5.94 -7.24
C SER A 183 8.24 -6.49 -7.25
N MET A 184 9.24 -5.62 -7.21
CA MET A 184 10.63 -6.02 -7.09
C MET A 184 10.98 -6.20 -5.62
N GLY A 185 11.38 -7.41 -5.25
CA GLY A 185 11.90 -7.65 -3.91
C GLY A 185 13.27 -7.02 -3.70
N LEU A 186 13.62 -6.82 -2.42
CA LEU A 186 14.87 -6.21 -2.02
C LEU A 186 16.02 -7.24 -2.09
N THR A 187 17.05 -6.95 -2.89
CA THR A 187 18.27 -7.77 -3.01
C THR A 187 19.48 -7.18 -2.29
N THR A 188 19.44 -5.89 -1.99
CA THR A 188 20.57 -5.11 -1.49
C THR A 188 20.48 -4.85 0.01
N SER A 189 21.63 -4.61 0.65
CA SER A 189 21.71 -4.21 2.05
C SER A 189 21.37 -2.74 2.27
N GLU A 190 21.54 -1.90 1.24
CA GLU A 190 21.21 -0.48 1.27
C GLU A 190 20.38 -0.13 0.03
N LEU A 191 19.46 0.82 0.17
CA LEU A 191 18.63 1.30 -0.93
C LEU A 191 18.70 2.82 -0.97
N VAL A 192 19.13 3.37 -2.10
CA VAL A 192 19.13 4.82 -2.32
C VAL A 192 17.77 5.23 -2.86
N LEU A 193 17.06 6.07 -2.10
CA LEU A 193 15.80 6.68 -2.47
C LEU A 193 16.00 8.16 -2.77
N GLU A 194 15.86 8.52 -4.03
CA GLU A 194 15.86 9.91 -4.47
C GLU A 194 14.47 10.52 -4.24
N VAL A 195 14.39 11.56 -3.42
CA VAL A 195 13.16 12.30 -3.15
C VAL A 195 13.36 13.77 -3.51
N SER A 196 12.46 14.30 -4.32
CA SER A 196 12.41 15.73 -4.64
C SER A 196 11.07 16.31 -4.22
N LEU A 197 11.15 17.37 -3.43
CA LEU A 197 10.01 18.09 -2.88
C LEU A 197 10.02 19.53 -3.37
N ARG A 198 8.83 20.09 -3.53
CA ARG A 198 8.61 21.52 -3.79
C ARG A 198 7.87 22.14 -2.61
N MET A 199 8.35 23.27 -2.13
CA MET A 199 7.70 24.08 -1.10
C MET A 199 7.85 25.56 -1.45
N ALA A 200 6.74 26.30 -1.48
CA ALA A 200 6.72 27.74 -1.82
C ALA A 200 7.48 28.10 -3.12
N GLY A 201 7.43 27.23 -4.13
CA GLY A 201 8.12 27.41 -5.41
C GLY A 201 9.59 26.97 -5.43
N VAL A 202 10.19 26.69 -4.28
CA VAL A 202 11.56 26.16 -4.17
C VAL A 202 11.52 24.64 -4.28
N VAL A 203 12.42 24.06 -5.07
CA VAL A 203 12.58 22.61 -5.20
C VAL A 203 13.87 22.18 -4.51
N GLU A 204 13.77 21.18 -3.65
CA GLU A 204 14.91 20.55 -3.00
C GLU A 204 14.89 19.06 -3.30
N LYS A 205 16.07 18.50 -3.58
CA LYS A 205 16.26 17.10 -3.94
C LYS A 205 17.34 16.50 -3.05
N LYS A 206 17.05 15.33 -2.45
CA LYS A 206 18.04 14.57 -1.69
C LYS A 206 17.96 13.08 -1.95
N ASN A 207 19.03 12.39 -1.59
CA ASN A 207 19.15 10.94 -1.64
C ASN A 207 19.11 10.39 -0.21
N LEU A 208 18.01 9.71 0.14
CA LEU A 208 17.85 9.02 1.40
C LEU A 208 18.47 7.63 1.28
N ILE A 209 19.46 7.31 2.11
CA ILE A 209 20.08 5.98 2.13
C ILE A 209 19.36 5.14 3.17
N LEU A 210 18.44 4.29 2.73
CA LEU A 210 17.75 3.35 3.59
C LEU A 210 18.71 2.27 4.04
N LYS A 211 18.73 2.00 5.35
CA LYS A 211 19.58 0.98 5.96
C LYS A 211 18.74 -0.04 6.73
N PRO A 212 19.20 -1.29 6.86
CA PRO A 212 18.45 -2.32 7.54
C PRO A 212 18.29 -1.96 9.02
N VAL A 213 17.08 -2.11 9.53
CA VAL A 213 16.82 -1.96 10.96
C VAL A 213 17.07 -3.31 11.60
N ALA A 214 17.95 -3.37 12.60
CA ALA A 214 18.17 -4.62 13.32
C ALA A 214 16.83 -5.15 13.87
N PRO A 215 16.51 -6.45 13.65
CA PRO A 215 15.42 -7.06 14.39
C PRO A 215 15.78 -6.93 15.87
N GLU A 216 14.87 -6.39 16.67
CA GLU A 216 15.13 -6.37 18.12
C GLU A 216 15.26 -7.83 18.53
N LYS A 217 16.40 -8.20 19.13
CA LYS A 217 16.52 -9.50 19.78
C LYS A 217 15.46 -9.52 20.87
N THR A 218 14.34 -10.15 20.59
CA THR A 218 13.38 -10.54 21.62
C THR A 218 14.15 -11.45 22.56
N SER A 219 14.66 -10.85 23.65
CA SER A 219 15.21 -11.58 24.78
C SER A 219 14.04 -12.37 25.34
N SER A 220 13.91 -13.61 24.86
CA SER A 220 13.05 -14.59 25.48
C SER A 220 13.56 -14.75 26.90
N ILE A 221 12.88 -14.10 27.84
CA ILE A 221 12.90 -14.42 29.26
C ILE A 221 12.48 -15.89 29.33
N ALA A 222 13.49 -16.76 29.33
CA ALA A 222 13.33 -18.13 29.77
C ALA A 222 13.09 -18.08 31.28
N LYS A 223 11.92 -18.58 31.68
CA LYS A 223 11.59 -18.93 33.06
C LYS A 223 10.93 -20.31 32.98
N PRO A 224 11.11 -21.23 33.95
CA PRO A 224 11.65 -21.06 35.31
C PRO A 224 13.02 -21.66 35.58
#